data_AF-E2I6Z7-F1
#
_entry.id   AF-E2I6Z7-F1
#
_cell.length_a   1.000
_cell.length_b   1.000
_cell.length_c   1.000
_cell.angle_alpha   90.00
_cell.angle_beta   90.00
_cell.angle_gamma   90.00
#
_symmetry.space_group_name_H-M   'P 1'
#
loop_
_entity.id
_entity.type
_entity.pdbx_description
1 polymer ?
#
loop_
_entity_poly.entity_id
_entity_poly.type
_entity_poly.pdbx_seq_one_letter_code
_entity_poly.pdbx_strand_id
1 'polypeptide(L)'
;GMGDVEYAKMHDFYVPPTYLQLFDGPASNVSDLWRALGRDPYNGGFVVGTIIKPKLGLRAQPFADAAYDFWLGGDFIKNDEPQGNQTFAPMRETIPKVVDAMKRAQDETGQAKLFSANITADDPFEVIARGEYILEQFGEFAHHVAFLVDGYAAGPTAITTARRRFPNQFLHYH
;
A
#
# COMPACT_ATOMS: atom_id res chain seq x y z
N GLY A 1 9.18 -31.28 -7.12
CA GLY A 1 9.55 -31.36 -8.54
C GLY A 1 10.47 -32.54 -8.85
N MET A 2 11.16 -33.09 -7.86
CA MET A 2 11.86 -34.37 -7.99
C MET A 2 10.82 -35.51 -8.10
N GLY A 3 11.01 -36.45 -9.02
CA GLY A 3 10.02 -37.50 -9.33
C GLY A 3 9.94 -38.61 -8.28
N ASP A 4 10.91 -38.67 -7.38
CA ASP A 4 11.12 -39.67 -6.34
C ASP A 4 10.88 -39.14 -4.91
N VAL A 5 10.45 -37.88 -4.78
CA VAL A 5 10.16 -37.24 -3.48
C VAL A 5 8.67 -36.91 -3.39
N GLU A 6 7.99 -37.43 -2.37
CA GLU A 6 6.54 -37.22 -2.17
C GLU A 6 6.21 -35.74 -1.90
N TYR A 7 6.89 -35.12 -0.94
CA TYR A 7 6.80 -33.69 -0.67
C TYR A 7 8.06 -33.17 0.02
N ALA A 8 8.35 -31.89 -0.16
CA ALA A 8 9.37 -31.18 0.60
C ALA A 8 8.89 -29.75 0.86
N LYS A 9 8.91 -29.32 2.12
CA LYS A 9 8.56 -27.97 2.54
C LYS A 9 9.71 -27.39 3.37
N MET A 10 10.21 -26.24 2.95
CA MET A 10 11.21 -25.50 3.73
C MET A 10 10.54 -24.92 4.97
N HIS A 11 11.12 -25.15 6.15
CA HIS A 11 10.59 -24.67 7.43
C HIS A 11 11.32 -23.43 7.94
N ASP A 12 12.61 -23.33 7.66
CA ASP A 12 13.48 -22.25 8.12
C ASP A 12 14.70 -22.13 7.20
N PHE A 13 15.38 -20.99 7.26
CA PHE A 13 16.63 -20.73 6.56
C PHE A 13 17.51 -19.74 7.34
N TYR A 14 18.82 -19.92 7.24
CA TYR A 14 19.80 -18.99 7.82
C TYR A 14 20.60 -18.29 6.72
N VAL A 15 20.74 -16.97 6.84
CA VAL A 15 21.51 -16.13 5.91
C VAL A 15 22.71 -15.56 6.67
N PRO A 16 23.96 -15.94 6.33
CA PRO A 16 25.13 -15.41 7.02
C PRO A 16 25.28 -13.90 6.77
N PRO A 17 25.93 -13.13 7.66
CA PRO A 17 26.05 -11.68 7.53
C PRO A 17 26.58 -11.20 6.18
N THR A 18 27.55 -11.93 5.61
CA THR A 18 28.15 -11.61 4.30
C THR A 18 27.15 -11.73 3.14
N TYR A 19 26.15 -12.59 3.25
CA TYR A 19 25.09 -12.71 2.24
C TYR A 19 23.92 -11.77 2.55
N LEU A 20 23.56 -11.61 3.84
CA LEU A 20 22.47 -10.73 4.28
C LEU A 20 22.67 -9.28 3.83
N GLN A 21 23.92 -8.78 3.90
CA GLN A 21 24.27 -7.42 3.51
C GLN A 21 24.13 -7.14 2.00
N LEU A 22 23.93 -8.16 1.17
CA LEU A 22 23.72 -8.00 -0.27
C LEU A 22 22.24 -7.75 -0.65
N PHE A 23 21.31 -7.88 0.29
CA PHE A 23 19.88 -7.68 0.06
C PHE A 23 19.48 -6.22 0.34
N ASP A 24 18.47 -5.73 -0.40
CA ASP A 24 18.00 -4.34 -0.30
C ASP A 24 17.48 -3.97 1.10
N GLY A 25 16.88 -4.91 1.82
CA GLY A 25 16.16 -4.66 3.08
C GLY A 25 14.97 -3.68 2.93
N PRO A 26 14.21 -3.44 4.01
CA PRO A 26 13.18 -2.39 4.01
C PRO A 26 13.82 -0.99 3.99
N ALA A 27 13.39 -0.11 3.08
CA ALA A 27 13.77 1.32 3.10
C ALA A 27 12.83 2.18 3.96
N SER A 28 11.58 1.74 4.11
CA SER A 28 10.56 2.36 4.93
C SER A 28 9.90 1.31 5.83
N ASN A 29 9.44 1.72 7.01
CA ASN A 29 8.77 0.88 7.97
C ASN A 29 7.68 1.65 8.75
N VAL A 30 7.10 1.03 9.77
CA VAL A 30 6.00 1.60 10.54
C VAL A 30 6.35 2.94 11.21
N SER A 31 7.63 3.20 11.51
CA SER A 31 8.07 4.47 12.06
C SER A 31 7.81 5.65 11.12
N ASP A 32 7.85 5.43 9.80
CA ASP A 32 7.52 6.47 8.82
C ASP A 32 6.02 6.80 8.86
N LEU A 33 5.17 5.77 9.02
CA LEU A 33 3.73 5.94 9.21
C LEU A 33 3.42 6.67 10.53
N TRP A 34 4.13 6.34 11.61
CA TRP A 34 4.01 7.05 12.88
C TRP A 34 4.38 8.52 12.75
N ARG A 35 5.46 8.84 12.03
CA ARG A 35 5.83 10.24 11.77
C ARG A 35 4.75 10.97 10.97
N ALA A 36 4.18 10.35 9.93
CA ALA A 36 3.06 10.93 9.19
C ALA A 36 1.82 11.17 10.08
N LEU A 37 1.59 10.31 11.07
CA LEU A 37 0.54 10.46 12.08
C LEU A 37 0.90 11.41 13.23
N GLY A 38 2.08 12.05 13.22
CA GLY A 38 2.54 12.93 14.30
C GLY A 38 2.87 12.20 15.62
N ARG A 39 3.19 10.91 15.56
CA ARG A 39 3.46 10.05 16.73
C ARG A 39 4.96 9.81 16.94
N ASP A 40 5.31 9.29 18.11
CA ASP A 40 6.69 8.90 18.45
C ASP A 40 7.22 7.84 17.44
N PRO A 41 8.41 8.03 16.86
CA PRO A 41 8.92 7.12 15.84
C PRO A 41 9.44 5.78 16.38
N TYR A 42 9.55 5.59 17.70
CA TYR A 42 10.07 4.36 18.31
C TYR A 42 8.96 3.51 18.91
N ASN A 43 7.95 4.13 19.52
CA ASN A 43 6.84 3.50 20.20
C ASN A 43 5.49 4.17 19.86
N GLY A 44 5.28 4.53 18.58
CA GLY A 44 4.08 5.24 18.10
C GLY A 44 2.78 4.45 18.17
N GLY A 45 2.84 3.19 18.60
CA GLY A 45 1.69 2.38 18.98
C GLY A 45 0.85 1.89 17.81
N PHE A 46 -0.40 1.55 18.13
CA PHE A 46 -1.32 0.88 17.20
C PHE A 46 -1.85 1.85 16.11
N VAL A 47 -1.76 1.44 14.84
CA VAL A 47 -2.38 2.15 13.70
C VAL A 47 -3.68 1.45 13.35
N VAL A 48 -4.81 2.12 13.56
CA VAL A 48 -6.15 1.53 13.35
C VAL A 48 -6.46 1.50 11.85
N GLY A 49 -6.52 0.30 11.27
CA GLY A 49 -6.70 0.10 9.84
C GLY A 49 -7.98 -0.64 9.43
N THR A 50 -8.46 -0.40 8.21
CA THR A 50 -9.50 -1.22 7.55
C THR A 50 -9.21 -1.49 6.07
N ILE A 51 -10.05 -2.33 5.48
CA ILE A 51 -10.10 -2.64 4.04
C ILE A 51 -11.44 -2.15 3.51
N ILE A 52 -11.46 -1.41 2.40
CA ILE A 52 -12.74 -1.02 1.77
C ILE A 52 -13.45 -2.26 1.23
N LYS A 53 -14.71 -2.43 1.62
CA LYS A 53 -15.63 -3.48 1.16
C LYS A 53 -16.85 -2.86 0.47
N PRO A 54 -17.52 -3.58 -0.46
CA PRO A 54 -17.21 -4.91 -0.99
C PRO A 54 -15.86 -4.99 -1.70
N LYS A 55 -15.33 -6.22 -1.83
CA LYS A 55 -14.05 -6.50 -2.48
C LYS A 55 -13.93 -5.80 -3.84
N LEU A 56 -14.98 -5.87 -4.65
CA LEU A 56 -15.20 -5.08 -5.87
C LEU A 56 -16.67 -4.67 -5.94
N GLY A 57 -16.97 -3.64 -6.76
CA GLY A 57 -18.34 -3.26 -7.11
C GLY A 57 -18.74 -1.86 -6.66
N LEU A 58 -17.99 -1.22 -5.75
CA LEU A 58 -18.14 0.21 -5.52
C LEU A 58 -17.59 0.99 -6.72
N ARG A 59 -18.37 1.96 -7.19
CA ARG A 59 -17.92 2.99 -8.13
C ARG A 59 -17.07 4.02 -7.38
N ALA A 60 -16.42 4.91 -8.13
CA ALA A 60 -15.45 5.87 -7.59
C ALA A 60 -15.97 6.70 -6.40
N GLN A 61 -17.20 7.25 -6.46
CA GLN A 61 -17.76 8.05 -5.35
C GLN A 61 -18.12 7.21 -4.12
N PRO A 62 -18.92 6.12 -4.22
CA PRO A 62 -19.17 5.26 -3.07
C PRO A 62 -17.92 4.70 -2.39
N PHE A 63 -16.84 4.46 -3.15
CA PHE A 63 -15.55 4.05 -2.58
C PHE A 63 -14.96 5.15 -1.68
N ALA A 64 -14.94 6.39 -2.17
CA ALA A 64 -14.42 7.53 -1.44
C ALA A 64 -15.28 7.90 -0.23
N ASP A 65 -16.60 7.76 -0.32
CA ASP A 65 -17.52 7.99 0.80
C ASP A 65 -17.25 7.01 1.93
N ALA A 66 -17.13 5.70 1.62
CA ALA A 66 -16.77 4.69 2.60
C ALA A 66 -15.39 4.93 3.22
N ALA A 67 -14.44 5.47 2.45
CA ALA A 67 -13.12 5.83 2.95
C ALA A 67 -13.18 7.00 3.94
N TYR A 68 -13.91 8.06 3.59
CA TYR A 68 -14.15 9.20 4.47
C TYR A 68 -14.82 8.76 5.79
N ASP A 69 -15.90 7.97 5.72
CA ASP A 69 -16.63 7.52 6.91
C ASP A 69 -15.73 6.76 7.90
N PHE A 70 -14.85 5.88 7.39
CA PHE A 70 -13.89 5.20 8.26
C PHE A 70 -12.85 6.16 8.84
N TRP A 71 -12.32 7.10 8.05
CA TRP A 71 -11.29 8.04 8.50
C TRP A 71 -11.77 9.02 9.58
N LEU A 72 -13.09 9.17 9.79
CA LEU A 72 -13.61 9.90 10.95
C LEU A 72 -13.21 9.25 12.28
N GLY A 73 -12.92 7.94 12.31
CA GLY A 73 -12.51 7.22 13.52
C GLY A 73 -11.22 6.39 13.41
N GLY A 74 -10.72 6.14 12.20
CA GLY A 74 -9.52 5.32 11.95
C GLY A 74 -8.36 6.11 11.34
N ASP A 75 -7.22 5.43 11.22
CA ASP A 75 -5.97 6.01 10.71
C ASP A 75 -5.71 5.60 9.25
N PHE A 76 -5.91 4.32 8.92
CA PHE A 76 -5.34 3.70 7.72
C PHE A 76 -6.39 2.92 6.92
N ILE A 77 -6.37 3.09 5.60
CA ILE A 77 -7.22 2.30 4.70
C ILE A 77 -6.33 1.64 3.66
N LYS A 78 -6.58 0.36 3.35
CA LYS A 78 -6.02 -0.28 2.16
C LYS A 78 -7.08 -0.56 1.11
N ASN A 79 -6.67 -0.55 -0.15
CA ASN A 79 -7.39 -1.30 -1.18
C ASN A 79 -7.52 -2.78 -0.78
N ASP A 80 -8.64 -3.41 -1.11
CA ASP A 80 -8.70 -4.87 -1.19
C ASP A 80 -7.89 -5.35 -2.40
N GLU A 81 -7.43 -6.60 -2.38
CA GLU A 81 -6.40 -7.07 -3.34
C GLU A 81 -6.72 -6.88 -4.83
N PRO A 82 -7.98 -6.98 -5.31
CA PRO A 82 -8.23 -6.87 -6.74
C PRO A 82 -8.60 -5.45 -7.18
N GLN A 83 -8.71 -4.49 -6.26
CA GLN A 83 -9.11 -3.12 -6.60
C GLN A 83 -7.97 -2.42 -7.34
N GLY A 84 -8.26 -1.81 -8.48
CA GLY A 84 -7.26 -1.11 -9.28
C GLY A 84 -7.89 -0.22 -10.33
N ASN A 85 -8.03 -0.73 -11.56
CA ASN A 85 -8.49 0.05 -12.71
C ASN A 85 -9.65 -0.65 -13.47
N GLN A 86 -10.62 -1.19 -12.75
CA GLN A 86 -11.79 -1.79 -13.36
C GLN A 86 -12.62 -0.74 -14.11
N THR A 87 -13.31 -1.15 -15.17
CA THR A 87 -14.11 -0.25 -16.03
C THR A 87 -15.24 0.48 -15.28
N PHE A 88 -15.75 -0.09 -14.18
CA PHE A 88 -16.78 0.53 -13.34
C PHE A 88 -16.21 1.42 -12.22
N ALA A 89 -14.90 1.37 -11.97
CA ALA A 89 -14.21 2.20 -10.99
C ALA A 89 -12.78 2.52 -11.49
N PRO A 90 -12.65 3.34 -12.54
CA PRO A 90 -11.35 3.67 -13.09
C PRO A 90 -10.46 4.32 -12.03
N MET A 91 -9.16 4.00 -12.03
CA MET A 91 -8.21 4.57 -11.07
C MET A 91 -8.17 6.10 -11.19
N ARG A 92 -8.25 6.60 -12.43
CA ARG A 92 -8.24 8.05 -12.73
C ARG A 92 -9.47 8.81 -12.24
N GLU A 93 -10.53 8.11 -11.84
CA GLU A 93 -11.72 8.69 -11.21
C GLU A 93 -11.74 8.43 -9.70
N THR A 94 -11.27 7.26 -9.28
CA THR A 94 -11.33 6.80 -7.89
C THR A 94 -10.28 7.49 -7.03
N ILE A 95 -9.01 7.54 -7.48
CA ILE A 95 -7.92 8.11 -6.68
C ILE A 95 -8.15 9.60 -6.36
N PRO A 96 -8.53 10.47 -7.31
CA PRO A 96 -8.81 11.87 -6.98
C PRO A 96 -9.93 12.04 -5.93
N LYS A 97 -10.95 11.17 -5.97
CA LYS A 97 -12.03 11.18 -4.98
C LYS A 97 -11.57 10.68 -3.61
N VAL A 98 -10.66 9.71 -3.56
CA VAL A 98 -10.02 9.26 -2.31
C VAL A 98 -9.16 10.37 -1.70
N VAL A 99 -8.44 11.13 -2.52
CA VAL A 99 -7.67 12.31 -2.07
C VAL A 99 -8.59 13.38 -1.49
N ASP A 100 -9.71 13.68 -2.17
CA ASP A 100 -10.73 14.60 -1.63
C ASP A 100 -11.31 14.11 -0.30
N ALA A 101 -11.65 12.82 -0.22
CA ALA A 101 -12.14 12.19 1.02
C ALA A 101 -11.11 12.28 2.16
N MET A 102 -9.84 12.02 1.88
CA MET A 102 -8.75 12.17 2.85
C MET A 102 -8.67 13.61 3.33
N LYS A 103 -8.65 14.58 2.42
CA LYS A 103 -8.58 16.00 2.76
C LYS A 103 -9.75 16.40 3.67
N ARG A 104 -10.99 16.07 3.28
CA ARG A 104 -12.17 16.36 4.09
C ARG A 104 -12.09 15.73 5.49
N ALA A 105 -11.67 14.48 5.58
CA ALA A 105 -11.53 13.80 6.88
C ALA A 105 -10.43 14.44 7.75
N GLN A 106 -9.30 14.84 7.16
CA GLN A 106 -8.23 15.54 7.89
C GLN A 106 -8.67 16.93 8.35
N ASP A 107 -9.35 17.70 7.49
CA ASP A 107 -9.88 19.03 7.82
C ASP A 107 -10.89 18.95 8.98
N GLU A 108 -11.74 17.92 9.00
CA GLU A 108 -12.76 17.74 10.03
C GLU A 108 -12.21 17.21 11.35
N THR A 109 -11.30 16.24 11.29
CA THR A 109 -10.77 15.57 12.49
C THR A 109 -9.54 16.26 13.09
N GLY A 110 -8.84 17.08 12.30
CA GLY A 110 -7.54 17.65 12.66
C GLY A 110 -6.42 16.59 12.78
N GLN A 111 -6.63 15.38 12.24
CA GLN A 111 -5.69 14.27 12.34
C GLN A 111 -5.26 13.81 10.95
N ALA A 112 -3.98 13.46 10.78
CA ALA A 112 -3.49 12.85 9.55
C ALA A 112 -4.12 11.48 9.30
N LYS A 113 -4.29 11.12 8.02
CA LYS A 113 -4.88 9.86 7.57
C LYS A 113 -3.99 9.21 6.53
N LEU A 114 -4.01 7.88 6.45
CA LEU A 114 -3.13 7.08 5.60
C LEU A 114 -3.93 6.23 4.61
N PHE A 115 -3.37 6.02 3.42
CA PHE A 115 -3.96 5.16 2.38
C PHE A 115 -2.91 4.23 1.76
N SER A 116 -3.25 2.95 1.62
CA SER A 116 -2.44 1.95 0.94
C SER A 116 -3.06 1.58 -0.39
N ALA A 117 -2.49 2.15 -1.46
CA ALA A 117 -2.99 2.04 -2.81
C ALA A 117 -2.41 0.81 -3.52
N ASN A 118 -3.26 0.00 -4.14
CA ASN A 118 -2.81 -1.15 -4.93
C ASN A 118 -2.18 -0.71 -6.25
N ILE A 119 -0.89 -1.03 -6.44
CA ILE A 119 -0.16 -0.74 -7.67
C ILE A 119 0.25 -2.02 -8.43
N THR A 120 -0.25 -3.19 -8.01
CA THR A 120 0.08 -4.48 -8.61
C THR A 120 -0.26 -4.52 -10.11
N ALA A 121 0.72 -4.90 -10.92
CA ALA A 121 0.57 -5.15 -12.35
C ALA A 121 1.69 -6.09 -12.83
N ASP A 122 1.45 -6.79 -13.94
CA ASP A 122 2.43 -7.67 -14.57
C ASP A 122 3.59 -6.88 -15.19
N ASP A 123 3.27 -5.75 -15.84
CA ASP A 123 4.27 -4.86 -16.42
C ASP A 123 4.89 -3.97 -15.32
N PRO A 124 6.22 -4.04 -15.08
CA PRO A 124 6.90 -3.13 -14.16
C PRO A 124 6.65 -1.65 -14.47
N PHE A 125 6.49 -1.28 -15.75
CA PHE A 125 6.19 0.10 -16.13
C PHE A 125 4.78 0.52 -15.73
N GLU A 126 3.82 -0.40 -15.66
CA GLU A 126 2.48 -0.13 -15.12
C GLU A 126 2.52 0.02 -13.59
N VAL A 127 3.31 -0.79 -12.88
CA VAL A 127 3.55 -0.60 -11.43
C VAL A 127 4.10 0.81 -11.16
N ILE A 128 5.08 1.23 -11.96
CA ILE A 128 5.68 2.56 -11.88
C ILE A 128 4.66 3.65 -12.23
N ALA A 129 3.94 3.51 -13.34
CA ALA A 129 2.97 4.52 -13.79
C ALA A 129 1.84 4.71 -12.79
N ARG A 130 1.33 3.64 -12.17
CA ARG A 130 0.34 3.72 -11.08
C ARG A 130 0.90 4.45 -9.88
N GLY A 131 2.08 4.06 -9.40
CA GLY A 131 2.71 4.69 -8.25
C GLY A 131 2.96 6.18 -8.47
N GLU A 132 3.51 6.56 -9.61
CA GLU A 132 3.74 7.96 -9.97
C GLU A 132 2.44 8.76 -10.04
N TYR A 133 1.42 8.21 -10.71
CA TYR A 133 0.10 8.85 -10.78
C TYR A 133 -0.49 9.06 -9.38
N ILE A 134 -0.45 8.05 -8.52
CA ILE A 134 -0.98 8.15 -7.16
C ILE A 134 -0.26 9.24 -6.37
N LEU A 135 1.08 9.28 -6.38
CA LEU A 135 1.83 10.33 -5.67
C LEU A 135 1.54 11.72 -6.23
N GLU A 136 1.42 11.85 -7.56
CA GLU A 136 1.04 13.10 -8.20
C GLU A 136 -0.35 13.57 -7.72
N GLN A 137 -1.34 12.67 -7.67
CA GLN A 137 -2.69 13.02 -7.21
C GLN A 137 -2.73 13.37 -5.71
N PHE A 138 -1.99 12.64 -4.88
CA PHE A 138 -1.93 12.92 -3.44
C PHE A 138 -1.16 14.22 -3.13
N GLY A 139 -0.25 14.65 -3.99
CA GLY A 139 0.43 15.94 -3.90
C GLY A 139 1.11 16.14 -2.54
N GLU A 140 0.64 17.13 -1.78
CA GLU A 140 1.16 17.38 -0.41
C GLU A 140 0.99 16.18 0.54
N PHE A 141 -0.03 15.34 0.31
CA PHE A 141 -0.30 14.12 1.07
C PHE A 141 0.46 12.90 0.55
N ALA A 142 1.42 13.05 -0.37
CA ALA A 142 2.17 11.91 -0.92
C ALA A 142 2.88 11.07 0.17
N HIS A 143 3.27 11.68 1.29
CA HIS A 143 3.89 11.00 2.43
C HIS A 143 2.88 10.23 3.32
N HIS A 144 1.58 10.33 3.05
CA HIS A 144 0.52 9.56 3.69
C HIS A 144 0.18 8.27 2.92
N VAL A 145 0.87 8.02 1.80
CA VAL A 145 0.61 6.89 0.92
C VAL A 145 1.55 5.73 1.23
N ALA A 146 0.97 4.54 1.31
CA ALA A 146 1.68 3.28 1.19
C ALA A 146 1.36 2.65 -0.17
N PHE A 147 2.27 1.85 -0.70
CA PHE A 147 2.02 1.06 -1.91
C PHE A 147 1.80 -0.40 -1.58
N LEU A 148 0.63 -0.90 -1.96
CA LEU A 148 0.30 -2.30 -1.88
C LEU A 148 0.72 -3.02 -3.16
N VAL A 149 1.41 -4.14 -2.99
CA VAL A 149 1.78 -5.06 -4.07
C VAL A 149 1.50 -6.50 -3.64
N ASP A 150 0.72 -7.22 -4.43
CA ASP A 150 0.44 -8.65 -4.24
C ASP A 150 1.65 -9.49 -4.68
N GLY A 151 2.68 -9.54 -3.84
CA GLY A 151 4.01 -10.04 -4.20
C GLY A 151 4.06 -11.53 -4.46
N TYR A 152 3.08 -12.30 -3.96
CA TYR A 152 2.98 -13.73 -4.25
C TYR A 152 2.46 -13.97 -5.68
N ALA A 153 1.40 -13.28 -6.07
CA ALA A 153 0.77 -13.45 -7.38
C ALA A 153 1.57 -12.78 -8.50
N ALA A 154 2.03 -11.54 -8.29
CA ALA A 154 2.84 -10.80 -9.25
C ALA A 154 4.35 -11.15 -9.20
N GLY A 155 4.76 -11.85 -8.15
CA GLY A 155 6.12 -12.33 -7.96
C GLY A 155 7.11 -11.30 -7.40
N PRO A 156 8.34 -11.73 -7.04
CA PRO A 156 9.35 -10.89 -6.42
C PRO A 156 9.77 -9.68 -7.27
N THR A 157 9.67 -9.76 -8.60
CA THR A 157 9.99 -8.65 -9.51
C THR A 157 9.09 -7.43 -9.27
N ALA A 158 7.80 -7.63 -9.00
CA ALA A 158 6.88 -6.52 -8.69
C ALA A 158 7.26 -5.84 -7.37
N ILE A 159 7.63 -6.64 -6.36
CA ILE A 159 8.13 -6.15 -5.06
C ILE A 159 9.41 -5.33 -5.23
N THR A 160 10.39 -5.84 -5.98
CA THR A 160 11.65 -5.13 -6.22
C THR A 160 11.42 -3.86 -7.05
N THR A 161 10.51 -3.88 -8.04
CA THR A 161 10.13 -2.70 -8.82
C THR A 161 9.64 -1.58 -7.90
N ALA A 162 8.66 -1.88 -7.05
CA ALA A 162 8.13 -0.89 -6.10
C ALA A 162 9.18 -0.44 -5.08
N ARG A 163 9.91 -1.38 -4.46
CA ARG A 163 10.95 -1.12 -3.46
C ARG A 163 12.05 -0.19 -3.96
N ARG A 164 12.49 -0.36 -5.21
CA ARG A 164 13.59 0.43 -5.79
C ARG A 164 13.13 1.71 -6.44
N ARG A 165 11.93 1.75 -7.03
CA ARG A 165 11.38 2.98 -7.61
C ARG A 165 10.88 3.95 -6.55
N PHE A 166 10.24 3.44 -5.50
CA PHE A 166 9.58 4.25 -4.46
C PHE A 166 10.12 3.95 -3.05
N PRO A 167 11.43 4.08 -2.79
CA PRO A 167 12.03 3.69 -1.52
C PRO A 167 11.54 4.52 -0.33
N ASN A 168 11.00 5.72 -0.58
CA ASN A 168 10.48 6.63 0.44
C ASN A 168 8.99 6.39 0.75
N GLN A 169 8.35 5.42 0.08
CA GLN A 169 6.97 5.04 0.34
C GLN A 169 6.95 3.71 1.08
N PHE A 170 6.05 3.56 2.04
CA PHE A 170 5.88 2.30 2.75
C PHE A 170 5.43 1.21 1.77
N LEU A 171 6.23 0.14 1.63
CA LEU A 171 5.91 -0.99 0.75
C LEU A 171 5.12 -2.04 1.53
N HIS A 172 3.82 -2.08 1.29
CA HIS A 172 2.88 -3.05 1.83
C HIS A 172 2.84 -4.29 0.95
N TYR A 173 3.64 -5.31 1.29
CA TYR A 173 3.54 -6.63 0.68
C TYR A 173 2.22 -7.27 1.09
N HIS A 174 1.35 -7.57 0.13
CA HIS A 174 0.14 -8.36 0.32
C HIS A 174 0.30 -9.79 -0.22
#